data_AF-A0A942J1S9-F1
#
_entry.id   AF-A0A942J1S9-F1
#
_cell.length_a   1.000
_cell.length_b   1.000
_cell.length_c   1.000
_cell.angle_alpha   90.00
_cell.angle_beta   90.00
_cell.angle_gamma   90.00
#
_symmetry.space_group_name_H-M   'P 1'
#
loop_
_entity.id
_entity.type
_entity.pdbx_description
1 polymer ?
#
loop_
_entity_poly.entity_id
_entity_poly.type
_entity_poly.pdbx_seq_one_letter_code
_entity_poly.pdbx_strand_id
1 'polypeptide(L)' 'MKQNITLSLDRDVLKKVKVLAAEKDVSVTRLLTEELTKIVHEDDQYESSKRRAMARLKRGFHLGGLTFTRRDELHERR' A
#
# COMPACT_ATOMS: atom_id res chain seq x y z
N MET A 1 -13.12 -13.92 6.00
CA MET A 1 -13.60 -14.25 7.36
C MET A 1 -12.91 -13.33 8.36
N LYS A 2 -13.58 -12.90 9.43
CA LYS A 2 -12.97 -12.08 10.50
C LYS A 2 -12.67 -12.98 11.70
N GLN A 3 -11.50 -12.81 12.32
CA GLN A 3 -11.10 -13.52 13.55
C GLN A 3 -10.95 -12.50 14.68
N ASN A 4 -11.39 -12.88 15.88
CA ASN A 4 -11.25 -12.04 17.07
C ASN A 4 -9.90 -12.30 17.74
N ILE A 5 -9.25 -11.22 18.17
CA ILE A 5 -7.97 -11.27 18.87
C ILE A 5 -8.13 -10.52 20.18
N THR A 6 -7.65 -11.11 21.28
CA THR A 6 -7.58 -10.45 22.60
C THR A 6 -6.19 -9.85 22.77
N LEU A 7 -6.12 -8.56 23.11
CA LEU A 7 -4.87 -7.83 23.32
C LEU A 7 -4.79 -7.35 24.77
N SER A 8 -3.66 -7.62 25.41
CA SER A 8 -3.29 -7.00 26.68
C SER A 8 -2.51 -5.72 26.39
N LEU A 9 -3.00 -4.59 26.87
CA LEU A 9 -2.38 -3.28 26.71
C LEU A 9 -2.22 -2.62 28.07
N ASP A 10 -1.16 -1.83 28.23
CA ASP A 10 -1.00 -1.00 29.43
C ASP A 10 -2.18 -0.05 29.59
N ARG A 11 -2.61 0.15 30.84
CA ARG A 11 -3.78 0.99 31.16
C ARG A 11 -3.64 2.41 30.59
N ASP A 12 -2.44 2.98 30.65
CA ASP A 12 -2.18 4.33 30.16
C ASP A 12 -2.25 4.42 28.64
N VAL A 13 -1.78 3.38 27.93
CA VAL A 13 -1.90 3.28 26.48
C VAL A 13 -3.37 3.16 26.09
N LEU A 14 -4.13 2.27 26.74
CA LEU A 14 -5.55 2.10 26.46
C LEU A 14 -6.34 3.41 26.67
N LYS A 15 -5.99 4.21 27.68
CA LYS A 15 -6.63 5.52 27.92
C LYS A 15 -6.36 6.49 26.76
N LYS A 16 -5.11 6.60 26.31
CA LYS A 16 -4.74 7.46 25.17
C LYS A 16 -5.39 7.02 23.87
N VAL A 17 -5.43 5.71 23.62
CA VAL A 17 -6.08 5.13 22.43
C VAL A 17 -7.58 5.44 22.41
N LYS A 18 -8.26 5.38 23.55
CA LYS A 18 -9.69 5.77 23.63
C LYS A 18 -9.93 7.23 23.30
N VAL A 19 -9.08 8.13 23.81
CA VAL A 19 -9.17 9.57 23.49
C VAL A 19 -8.95 9.79 22.00
N LEU A 20 -7.88 9.20 21.43
CA LEU A 20 -7.56 9.34 20.01
C LEU A 20 -8.67 8.79 19.11
N ALA A 21 -9.27 7.66 19.49
CA ALA A 21 -10.38 7.07 18.74
C ALA A 21 -11.62 7.98 18.78
N ALA A 22 -11.92 8.59 19.92
CA ALA A 22 -13.01 9.55 20.07
C ALA A 22 -12.77 10.83 19.25
N GLU A 23 -11.55 11.38 19.27
CA GLU A 23 -11.17 12.54 18.45
C GLU A 23 -11.33 12.29 16.95
N LYS A 24 -11.13 11.05 16.52
CA LYS A 24 -11.27 10.61 15.12
C LYS A 24 -12.66 10.08 14.77
N ASP A 25 -13.62 10.12 15.69
CA ASP A 25 -14.98 9.58 15.54
C ASP A 25 -15.02 8.11 15.10
N VAL A 26 -14.10 7.30 15.64
CA VAL A 26 -14.00 5.86 15.35
C VAL A 26 -13.90 5.03 16.63
N SER A 27 -14.20 3.73 16.53
CA SER A 27 -14.00 2.80 17.64
C SER A 27 -12.52 2.40 17.78
N VAL A 28 -12.11 2.01 18.99
CA VAL A 28 -10.76 1.50 19.26
C VAL A 28 -10.44 0.28 18.37
N THR A 29 -11.39 -0.64 18.21
CA THR A 29 -11.22 -1.81 17.34
C THR A 29 -11.00 -1.39 15.88
N ARG A 30 -11.76 -0.41 15.39
CA ARG A 30 -11.60 0.10 14.02
C ARG A 30 -10.23 0.73 13.85
N LEU A 31 -9.82 1.59 14.78
CA LEU A 31 -8.50 2.24 14.77
C LEU A 31 -7.36 1.21 14.71
N LEU A 32 -7.40 0.18 15.57
CA LEU A 32 -6.40 -0.89 15.59
C LEU A 32 -6.42 -1.72 14.31
N THR A 33 -7.61 -1.99 13.75
CA THR A 33 -7.74 -2.74 12.50
C THR A 33 -7.12 -1.97 11.34
N GLU A 34 -7.37 -0.66 11.24
CA GLU A 34 -6.81 0.21 10.20
C GLU A 34 -5.29 0.27 10.30
N GLU A 35 -4.73 0.42 11.51
CA GLU A 35 -3.28 0.48 11.71
C GLU A 35 -2.60 -0.86 11.38
N LEU A 36 -3.17 -1.99 11.82
CA LEU A 36 -2.67 -3.32 11.44
C LEU A 36 -2.73 -3.56 9.93
N THR A 37 -3.82 -3.14 9.29
CA THR A 37 -3.96 -3.24 7.82
C THR A 37 -2.88 -2.42 7.13
N LYS A 38 -2.59 -1.22 7.63
CA LYS A 38 -1.54 -0.35 7.09
C LYS A 38 -0.17 -1.00 7.20
N ILE A 39 0.18 -1.57 8.37
CA ILE A 39 1.47 -2.25 8.57
C ILE A 39 1.63 -3.43 7.60
N VAL A 40 0.61 -4.29 7.50
CA VAL A 40 0.63 -5.44 6.56
C VAL A 40 0.74 -4.95 5.12
N HIS A 41 0.00 -3.89 4.78
CA HIS A 41 0.03 -3.34 3.44
C HIS A 41 1.41 -2.77 3.09
N GLU A 42 2.03 -2.03 4.00
CA GLU A 42 3.39 -1.48 3.83
C GLU A 42 4.43 -2.59 3.63
N ASP A 43 4.31 -3.71 4.35
CA ASP A 43 5.17 -4.89 4.18
C ASP A 43 4.95 -5.56 2.80
N ASP A 44 3.69 -5.75 2.40
CA ASP A 44 3.31 -6.37 1.12
C ASP A 44 3.58 -5.48 -0.11
N GLN A 45 3.60 -4.15 0.05
CA GLN A 45 3.71 -3.19 -1.04
C GLN A 45 5.02 -3.36 -1.82
N TYR A 46 6.14 -3.55 -1.13
CA TYR A 46 7.44 -3.70 -1.77
C TYR A 46 7.51 -4.99 -2.59
N GLU A 47 7.21 -6.13 -1.97
CA GLU A 47 7.31 -7.43 -2.64
C GLU A 47 6.28 -7.59 -3.77
N SER A 48 5.07 -7.04 -3.60
CA SER A 48 4.08 -7.02 -4.68
C SER A 48 4.53 -6.13 -5.85
N SER A 49 5.12 -4.97 -5.58
CA SER A 49 5.65 -4.06 -6.61
C SER A 49 6.83 -4.67 -7.35
N LYS A 50 7.75 -5.30 -6.63
CA LYS A 50 8.89 -6.04 -7.17
C LYS A 50 8.43 -7.18 -8.08
N ARG A 51 7.47 -8.00 -7.63
CA ARG A 51 6.91 -9.10 -8.44
C ARG A 51 6.28 -8.57 -9.74
N ARG A 52 5.49 -7.49 -9.67
CA ARG A 52 4.91 -6.84 -10.86
C ARG A 52 5.98 -6.30 -11.80
N ALA A 53 7.00 -5.63 -11.28
CA ALA A 53 8.11 -5.10 -12.07
C ALA A 53 8.88 -6.21 -12.79
N MET A 54 9.24 -7.29 -12.08
CA MET A 54 9.94 -8.44 -12.65
C MET A 54 9.10 -9.15 -13.72
N ALA A 55 7.78 -9.29 -13.51
CA ALA A 55 6.88 -9.86 -14.52
C ALA A 55 6.82 -8.98 -15.79
N ARG A 56 6.81 -7.65 -15.63
CA ARG A 56 6.86 -6.69 -16.75
C ARG A 56 8.18 -6.78 -17.51
N LEU A 57 9.32 -6.85 -16.81
CA LEU A 57 10.63 -7.03 -17.43
C LEU A 57 10.72 -8.34 -18.22
N LYS A 58 10.20 -9.45 -17.65
CA LYS A 58 10.23 -10.76 -18.31
C LYS A 58 9.33 -10.81 -19.56
N ARG A 59 8.15 -10.18 -19.51
CA ARG A 59 7.21 -10.17 -20.64
C ARG A 59 7.61 -9.16 -21.72
N GLY A 60 8.22 -8.04 -21.33
CA GLY A 60 8.40 -6.90 -22.20
C GLY A 60 7.09 -6.20 -22.53
N PHE A 61 7.17 -5.08 -23.25
CA PHE A 61 6.01 -4.37 -23.77
C PHE A 61 6.08 -4.36 -25.29
N HIS A 62 4.93 -4.59 -25.95
CA HIS A 62 4.84 -4.50 -27.41
C HIS A 62 5.07 -3.06 -27.92
N LEU A 63 4.90 -2.06 -27.04
CA LEU A 63 5.08 -0.60 -27.22
C LEU A 63 4.48 0.06 -28.48
N GLY A 64 3.87 -0.71 -29.39
CA GLY A 64 3.13 -0.22 -30.56
C GLY A 64 3.94 0.63 -31.54
N GLY A 65 5.25 0.76 -31.34
CA GLY A 65 6.08 1.71 -32.07
C GLY A 65 6.51 1.16 -33.42
N LEU A 66 6.32 1.96 -34.47
CA LEU A 66 7.24 1.96 -35.60
C LEU A 66 8.65 2.21 -35.04
N THR A 67 9.67 1.52 -35.54
CA THR A 67 11.06 1.69 -35.12
C THR A 67 11.46 3.16 -35.29
N PHE A 68 11.42 3.93 -34.21
CA PHE A 68 11.96 5.29 -34.20
C PHE A 68 13.46 5.18 -34.17
N THR A 69 14.07 5.62 -35.27
CA THR A 69 15.51 5.50 -35.48
C THR A 69 16.29 6.50 -34.63
N ARG A 70 15.68 7.62 -34.21
CA ARG A 70 16.36 8.69 -33.45
C ARG A 70 15.46 9.32 -32.39
N ARG A 71 16.08 9.74 -31.28
CA ARG A 71 15.41 10.37 -30.11
C ARG A 71 14.62 11.64 -30.49
N ASP A 72 15.13 12.40 -31.45
CA ASP A 72 14.54 13.69 -31.85
C ASP A 72 13.18 13.50 -32.55
N GLU A 73 13.01 12.42 -33.32
CA GLU A 73 11.76 12.05 -33.99
C GLU A 73 10.61 11.74 -33.01
N LEU A 74 10.95 11.35 -31.76
CA LEU A 74 9.97 11.09 -30.70
C LEU A 74 9.52 12.40 -30.02
N HIS A 75 10.40 13.40 -29.94
CA HIS A 75 10.15 14.66 -29.24
C HIS A 75 9.23 15.61 -30.03
N GLU A 76 9.23 15.51 -31.36
CA GLU A 76 8.48 16.42 -32.24
C GLU A 76 6.99 16.05 -32.44
N ARG A 77 6.53 14.91 -31.92
CA ARG A 77 5.11 14.53 -31.98
C ARG A 77 4.30 15.28 -30.92
N ARG A 78 3.83 16.48 -31.27
CA ARG A 78 2.73 17.18 -30.59
C ARG A 78 1.37 16.72 -31.10
#